data_AF-A0A8S4H0C2-F1
#
_entry.id   AF-A0A8S4H0C2-F1
#
_cell.length_a   1.000
_cell.length_b   1.000
_cell.length_c   1.000
_cell.angle_alpha   90.00
_cell.angle_beta   90.00
_cell.angle_gamma   90.00
#
_symmetry.space_group_name_H-M   'P 1'
#
loop_
_entity.id
_entity.type
_entity.pdbx_description
1 polymer ?
#
loop_
_entity_poly.entity_id
_entity_poly.type
_entity_poly.pdbx_seq_one_letter_code
_entity_poly.pdbx_strand_id
1 'polypeptide(L)'
;MFPRRSLDQVFAVLLMRSGYEAVAALNFVPIDQFQVQFWKFRASEQEPYNLLYSPLSPRLGDLTDPLYFDFISFSQWAAASQAMRPGVAQASFKEPCESCPDMTYVPVTRNPAYLDDSKLPQYLMRICGDLIYSGLRDGFRGQTFPKTPQPLSSKKFNAADLEAGLAGCLGTFEEKGFCIKARASEVEAVSDGSCRARFTVTTEGPASLWSVSALRSRGVQMLNAYDALAVEGWLRAGGLQSKYTLDLTNDGYVTRWEVL
;
A
#
# COMPACT_ATOMS: atom_id res chain seq x y z
N MET A 1 10.71 0.69 -20.41
CA MET A 1 9.81 1.53 -19.60
C MET A 1 8.74 2.13 -20.51
N PHE A 2 7.48 2.12 -20.10
CA PHE A 2 6.37 2.58 -20.94
C PHE A 2 6.05 4.06 -20.67
N PRO A 3 5.64 4.85 -21.68
CA PRO A 3 5.10 6.18 -21.44
C PRO A 3 3.89 6.08 -20.51
N ARG A 4 3.92 6.82 -19.39
CA ARG A 4 2.82 6.84 -18.41
C ARG A 4 2.35 8.26 -18.22
N ARG A 5 1.06 8.39 -17.93
CA ARG A 5 0.49 9.64 -17.44
C ARG A 5 1.01 9.93 -16.04
N SER A 6 1.05 11.20 -15.67
CA SER A 6 1.33 11.61 -14.30
C SER A 6 0.28 11.06 -13.33
N LEU A 7 0.70 10.77 -12.11
CA LEU A 7 -0.23 10.47 -11.03
C LEU A 7 -0.98 11.74 -10.62
N ASP A 8 -2.23 11.57 -10.23
CA ASP A 8 -2.97 12.60 -9.51
C ASP A 8 -2.29 12.89 -8.15
N GLN A 9 -2.02 14.16 -7.86
CA GLN A 9 -1.24 14.55 -6.68
C GLN A 9 -1.92 14.14 -5.37
N VAL A 10 -3.24 14.34 -5.24
CA VAL A 10 -3.96 14.05 -3.99
C VAL A 10 -4.03 12.55 -3.76
N PHE A 11 -4.26 11.79 -4.84
CA PHE A 11 -4.21 10.34 -4.83
C PHE A 11 -2.82 9.80 -4.46
N ALA A 12 -1.75 10.31 -5.08
CA ALA A 12 -0.39 9.89 -4.78
C ALA A 12 -0.02 10.19 -3.31
N VAL A 13 -0.46 11.34 -2.78
CA VAL A 13 -0.30 11.68 -1.37
C VAL A 13 -1.09 10.73 -0.48
N LEU A 14 -2.33 10.36 -0.83
CA LEU A 14 -3.11 9.37 -0.09
C LEU A 14 -2.31 8.07 0.05
N LEU A 15 -1.83 7.50 -1.05
CA LEU A 15 -1.07 6.24 -1.04
C LEU A 15 0.18 6.32 -0.13
N MET A 16 1.00 7.36 -0.29
CA MET A 16 2.21 7.53 0.51
C MET A 16 1.91 7.79 1.99
N ARG A 17 0.83 8.54 2.27
CA ARG A 17 0.43 8.90 3.63
C ARG A 17 -0.13 7.70 4.39
N SER A 18 -0.91 6.84 3.73
CA SER A 18 -1.42 5.59 4.32
C SER A 18 -0.28 4.68 4.80
N GLY A 19 0.84 4.62 4.07
CA GLY A 19 2.04 3.89 4.52
C GLY A 19 2.67 4.48 5.80
N TYR A 20 2.77 5.81 5.88
CA TYR A 20 3.28 6.50 7.08
C TYR A 20 2.39 6.31 8.29
N GLU A 21 1.07 6.45 8.09
CA GLU A 21 0.09 6.31 9.15
C GLU A 21 0.00 4.87 9.64
N ALA A 22 0.21 3.88 8.75
CA ALA A 22 0.32 2.48 9.15
C ALA A 22 1.56 2.21 10.03
N VAL A 23 2.72 2.83 9.72
CA VAL A 23 3.91 2.75 10.58
C VAL A 23 3.63 3.33 11.96
N ALA A 24 3.07 4.54 12.01
CA ALA A 24 2.73 5.21 13.26
C ALA A 24 1.71 4.41 14.09
N ALA A 25 0.65 3.89 13.45
CA ALA A 25 -0.39 3.13 14.14
C ALA A 25 0.12 1.85 14.82
N LEU A 26 1.21 1.26 14.31
CA LEU A 26 1.76 0.03 14.86
C LEU A 26 2.75 0.25 16.00
N ASN A 27 3.20 1.47 16.28
CA ASN A 27 4.10 1.79 17.39
C ASN A 27 5.25 0.77 17.54
N PHE A 28 5.98 0.50 16.46
CA PHE A 28 7.18 -0.36 16.49
C PHE A 28 8.50 0.39 16.39
N VAL A 29 8.43 1.70 16.12
CA VAL A 29 9.56 2.61 16.00
C VAL A 29 9.05 4.03 16.28
N PRO A 30 9.81 4.88 17.00
CA PRO A 30 9.50 6.30 17.10
C PRO A 30 9.41 6.96 15.72
N ILE A 31 8.41 7.80 15.49
CA ILE A 31 8.15 8.33 14.15
C ILE A 31 9.27 9.25 13.64
N ASP A 32 9.92 10.00 14.53
CA ASP A 32 11.09 10.84 14.22
C ASP A 32 12.28 9.99 13.78
N GLN A 33 12.54 8.87 14.48
CA GLN A 33 13.59 7.92 14.12
C GLN A 33 13.28 7.27 12.77
N PHE A 34 12.03 6.89 12.53
CA PHE A 34 11.62 6.34 11.24
C PHE A 34 11.84 7.35 10.09
N GLN A 35 11.48 8.62 10.28
CA GLN A 35 11.70 9.67 9.29
C GLN A 35 13.19 9.85 8.96
N VAL A 36 14.05 9.84 9.98
CA VAL A 36 15.52 9.92 9.78
C VAL A 36 16.03 8.69 9.04
N GLN A 37 15.59 7.48 9.41
CA GLN A 37 15.98 6.24 8.74
C GLN A 37 15.54 6.23 7.27
N PHE A 38 14.29 6.60 7.00
CA PHE A 38 13.75 6.73 5.66
C PHE A 38 14.53 7.75 4.81
N TRP A 39 14.83 8.92 5.37
CA TRP A 39 15.59 9.95 4.66
C TRP A 39 17.01 9.48 4.32
N LYS A 40 17.70 8.84 5.27
CA LYS A 40 19.04 8.26 5.03
C LYS A 40 19.00 7.15 3.99
N PHE A 41 18.01 6.27 4.06
CA PHE A 41 17.84 5.18 3.10
C PHE A 41 17.57 5.72 1.69
N ARG A 42 16.64 6.67 1.56
CA ARG A 42 16.39 7.39 0.31
C ARG A 42 17.67 7.99 -0.26
N ALA A 43 18.44 8.70 0.56
CA ALA A 43 19.69 9.33 0.11
C ALA A 43 20.69 8.31 -0.44
N SER A 44 20.82 7.14 0.21
CA SER A 44 21.74 6.08 -0.25
C SER A 44 21.32 5.37 -1.53
N GLU A 45 20.04 5.40 -1.89
CA GLU A 45 19.50 4.66 -3.04
C GLU A 45 19.27 5.56 -4.27
N GLN A 46 19.31 6.88 -4.10
CA GLN A 46 18.94 7.84 -5.14
C GLN A 46 19.86 7.81 -6.36
N GLU A 47 21.18 7.81 -6.15
CA GLU A 47 22.14 7.77 -7.27
C GLU A 47 22.06 6.46 -8.05
N PRO A 48 22.07 5.26 -7.42
CA PRO A 48 21.84 4.00 -8.12
C PRO A 48 20.53 3.98 -8.91
N TYR A 49 19.44 4.52 -8.34
CA TYR A 49 18.15 4.60 -9.02
C TYR A 49 18.20 5.50 -10.27
N ASN A 50 18.82 6.68 -10.16
CA ASN A 50 18.98 7.60 -11.29
C ASN A 50 19.80 6.97 -12.42
N LEU A 51 20.87 6.22 -12.10
CA LEU A 51 21.68 5.51 -13.09
C LEU A 51 20.89 4.42 -13.82
N LEU A 52 20.01 3.71 -13.10
CA LEU A 52 19.15 2.66 -13.68
C LEU A 52 18.18 3.20 -14.74
N TYR A 53 17.70 4.43 -14.58
CA TYR A 53 16.70 5.03 -15.47
C TYR A 53 17.27 5.99 -16.51
N SER A 54 18.57 6.24 -16.51
CA SER A 54 19.25 7.08 -17.50
C SER A 54 18.89 6.66 -18.94
N PRO A 55 18.56 7.60 -19.85
CA PRO A 55 18.64 9.06 -19.72
C PRO A 55 17.42 9.74 -19.07
N LEU A 56 16.41 8.97 -18.64
CA LEU A 56 15.26 9.53 -17.93
C LEU A 56 15.70 9.98 -16.53
N SER A 57 15.20 11.13 -16.10
CA SER A 57 15.51 11.71 -14.79
C SER A 57 14.22 11.86 -14.00
N PRO A 58 14.06 11.16 -12.87
CA PRO A 58 12.92 11.34 -11.98
C PRO A 58 12.87 12.78 -11.44
N ARG A 59 11.70 13.41 -11.44
CA ARG A 59 11.47 14.73 -10.83
C ARG A 59 11.41 14.58 -9.32
N LEU A 60 12.56 14.64 -8.68
CA LEU A 60 12.69 14.43 -7.23
C LEU A 60 11.80 15.39 -6.43
N GLY A 61 10.98 14.84 -5.55
CA GLY A 61 10.02 15.59 -4.73
C GLY A 61 8.63 15.70 -5.32
N ASP A 62 8.45 15.42 -6.62
CA ASP A 62 7.17 15.48 -7.31
C ASP A 62 6.49 14.10 -7.33
N LEU A 63 5.52 13.89 -6.44
CA LEU A 63 4.76 12.64 -6.37
C LEU A 63 3.88 12.36 -7.60
N THR A 64 3.65 13.35 -8.46
CA THR A 64 2.96 13.12 -9.74
C THR A 64 3.83 12.41 -10.76
N ASP A 65 5.16 12.41 -10.58
CA ASP A 65 6.08 11.69 -11.43
C ASP A 65 6.09 10.19 -11.07
N PRO A 66 5.67 9.29 -11.97
CA PRO A 66 5.69 7.85 -11.71
C PRO A 66 7.06 7.32 -11.30
N LEU A 67 8.16 7.86 -11.83
CA LEU A 67 9.51 7.42 -11.45
C LEU A 67 9.83 7.80 -10.01
N TYR A 68 9.54 9.04 -9.63
CA TYR A 68 9.80 9.47 -8.27
C TYR A 68 8.87 8.76 -7.29
N PHE A 69 7.60 8.55 -7.66
CA PHE A 69 6.65 7.77 -6.86
C PHE A 69 7.14 6.33 -6.64
N ASP A 70 7.61 5.64 -7.68
CA ASP A 70 8.20 4.29 -7.59
C ASP A 70 9.36 4.28 -6.58
N PHE A 71 10.32 5.19 -6.77
CA PHE A 71 11.51 5.31 -5.93
C PHE A 71 11.21 5.66 -4.45
N ILE A 72 10.34 6.63 -4.21
CA ILE A 72 10.07 7.12 -2.87
C ILE A 72 9.22 6.12 -2.08
N SER A 73 8.30 5.42 -2.77
CA SER A 73 7.53 4.34 -2.16
C SER A 73 8.42 3.13 -1.85
N PHE A 74 9.31 2.72 -2.76
CA PHE A 74 10.35 1.72 -2.46
C PHE A 74 11.11 2.08 -1.17
N SER A 75 11.61 3.31 -1.09
CA SER A 75 12.40 3.78 0.03
C SER A 75 11.63 3.71 1.35
N GLN A 76 10.33 4.05 1.34
CA GLN A 76 9.47 4.01 2.53
C GLN A 76 9.26 2.58 3.03
N TRP A 77 8.90 1.67 2.12
CA TRP A 77 8.62 0.28 2.46
C TRP A 77 9.88 -0.49 2.87
N ALA A 78 11.01 -0.20 2.22
CA ALA A 78 12.30 -0.78 2.60
C ALA A 78 12.75 -0.30 3.98
N ALA A 79 12.64 1.00 4.28
CA ALA A 79 12.94 1.54 5.60
C ALA A 79 12.03 0.94 6.68
N ALA A 80 10.73 0.82 6.40
CA ALA A 80 9.78 0.20 7.33
C ALA A 80 10.16 -1.26 7.61
N SER A 81 10.52 -2.01 6.56
CA SER A 81 11.00 -3.39 6.72
C SER A 81 12.27 -3.49 7.57
N GLN A 82 13.19 -2.53 7.48
CA GLN A 82 14.40 -2.53 8.30
C GLN A 82 14.11 -2.27 9.77
N ALA A 83 13.14 -1.40 10.06
CA ALA A 83 12.70 -1.04 11.39
C ALA A 83 11.86 -2.15 12.07
N MET A 84 11.25 -3.05 11.29
CA MET A 84 10.51 -4.22 11.82
C MET A 84 11.37 -5.48 11.95
N ARG A 85 12.69 -5.43 11.70
CA ARG A 85 13.54 -6.61 11.86
C ARG A 85 13.51 -7.12 13.30
N PRO A 86 13.56 -8.45 13.52
CA PRO A 86 13.63 -9.02 14.85
C PRO A 86 14.75 -8.39 15.67
N GLY A 87 14.43 -7.93 16.89
CA GLY A 87 15.38 -7.24 17.79
C GLY A 87 15.63 -5.76 17.48
N VAL A 88 15.08 -5.22 16.38
CA VAL A 88 15.10 -3.77 16.07
C VAL A 88 13.77 -3.12 16.47
N ALA A 89 12.65 -3.81 16.24
CA ALA A 89 11.33 -3.31 16.58
C ALA A 89 11.19 -3.10 18.09
N GLN A 90 10.66 -1.95 18.51
CA GLN A 90 10.53 -1.56 19.92
C GLN A 90 9.09 -1.74 20.39
N ALA A 91 8.90 -2.42 21.53
CA ALA A 91 7.57 -2.58 22.14
C ALA A 91 7.15 -1.37 22.99
N SER A 92 8.11 -0.58 23.45
CA SER A 92 7.89 0.70 24.13
C SER A 92 9.04 1.66 23.87
N PHE A 93 8.73 2.95 23.80
CA PHE A 93 9.68 4.03 23.57
C PHE A 93 9.10 5.36 24.07
N LYS A 94 9.82 6.46 23.87
CA LYS A 94 9.36 7.81 24.19
C LYS A 94 9.27 8.65 22.94
N GLU A 95 8.20 9.43 22.80
CA GLU A 95 8.01 10.39 21.71
C GLU A 95 7.77 11.80 22.24
N PRO A 96 8.16 12.84 21.51
CA PRO A 96 7.81 14.22 21.86
C PRO A 96 6.29 14.40 21.79
N CYS A 97 5.70 14.89 22.88
CA CYS A 97 4.30 15.26 22.90
C CYS A 97 4.11 16.66 22.31
N GLU A 98 3.74 16.73 21.04
CA GLU A 98 3.52 18.00 20.32
C GLU A 98 2.36 18.82 20.92
N SER A 99 1.41 18.18 21.60
CA SER A 99 0.30 18.84 22.29
C SER A 99 0.61 19.22 23.75
N CYS A 100 1.79 18.89 24.27
CA CYS A 100 2.17 19.19 25.65
C CYS A 100 2.90 20.54 25.72
N PRO A 101 2.62 21.39 26.73
CA PRO A 101 3.19 22.74 26.84
C PRO A 101 4.72 22.81 26.75
N ASP A 102 5.40 21.75 27.20
CA ASP A 102 6.86 21.74 27.40
C ASP A 102 7.59 20.80 26.42
N MET A 103 6.92 20.31 25.35
CA MET A 103 7.47 19.32 24.42
C MET A 103 8.04 18.08 25.15
N THR A 104 7.39 17.68 26.24
CA THR A 104 7.81 16.57 27.08
C THR A 104 7.72 15.25 26.33
N TYR A 105 8.62 14.33 26.67
CA TYR A 105 8.63 12.99 26.11
C TYR A 105 7.61 12.11 26.84
N VAL A 106 6.62 11.61 26.10
CA VAL A 106 5.59 10.70 26.63
C VAL A 106 5.91 9.25 26.27
N PRO A 107 5.67 8.29 27.18
CA PRO A 107 5.85 6.88 26.85
C PRO A 107 4.77 6.43 25.86
N VAL A 108 5.20 5.78 24.79
CA VAL A 108 4.35 5.11 23.82
C VAL A 108 4.60 3.62 23.94
N THR A 109 3.51 2.85 24.07
CA THR A 109 3.56 1.39 24.16
C THR A 109 2.78 0.80 23.01
N ARG A 110 3.35 -0.25 22.40
CA ARG A 110 2.69 -0.97 21.32
C ARG A 110 1.39 -1.61 21.81
N ASN A 111 0.36 -1.57 20.98
CA ASN A 111 -0.89 -2.26 21.26
C ASN A 111 -0.61 -3.77 21.47
N PRO A 112 -1.15 -4.39 22.55
CA PRO A 112 -0.97 -5.82 22.83
C PRO A 112 -1.31 -6.74 21.65
N ALA A 113 -2.23 -6.34 20.76
CA ALA A 113 -2.59 -7.09 19.56
C ALA A 113 -1.45 -7.21 18.53
N TYR A 114 -0.40 -6.38 18.62
CA TYR A 114 0.70 -6.29 17.64
C TYR A 114 2.08 -6.57 18.24
N LEU A 115 2.14 -7.28 19.38
CA LEU A 115 3.41 -7.60 20.05
C LEU A 115 4.26 -8.63 19.31
N ASP A 116 3.66 -9.44 18.43
CA ASP A 116 4.37 -10.43 17.63
C ASP A 116 5.08 -9.76 16.45
N ASP A 117 6.38 -9.50 16.61
CA ASP A 117 7.23 -8.86 15.60
C ASP A 117 7.17 -9.57 14.23
N SER A 118 6.99 -10.89 14.21
CA SER A 118 6.93 -11.67 12.97
C SER A 118 5.71 -11.35 12.11
N LYS A 119 4.67 -10.76 12.71
CA LYS A 119 3.42 -10.39 12.05
C LYS A 119 3.32 -8.90 11.71
N LEU A 120 4.26 -8.07 12.19
CA LEU A 120 4.27 -6.64 11.88
C LEU A 120 4.19 -6.33 10.37
N PRO A 121 4.91 -7.04 9.48
CA PRO A 121 4.75 -6.85 8.03
C PRO A 121 3.30 -6.99 7.54
N GLN A 122 2.59 -8.01 8.04
CA GLN A 122 1.21 -8.30 7.67
C GLN A 122 0.26 -7.24 8.25
N TYR A 123 0.49 -6.81 9.49
CA TYR A 123 -0.31 -5.75 10.11
C TYR A 123 -0.12 -4.40 9.42
N LEU A 124 1.09 -4.08 8.97
CA LEU A 124 1.37 -2.82 8.26
C LEU A 124 0.64 -2.79 6.92
N MET A 125 0.77 -3.86 6.12
CA MET A 125 0.04 -3.99 4.85
C MET A 125 -1.47 -3.87 5.06
N ARG A 126 -2.00 -4.53 6.09
CA ARG A 126 -3.42 -4.46 6.45
C ARG A 126 -3.87 -3.03 6.76
N ILE A 127 -3.21 -2.35 7.70
CA ILE A 127 -3.61 -0.99 8.11
C ILE A 127 -3.44 -0.02 6.94
N CYS A 128 -2.38 -0.16 6.15
CA CYS A 128 -2.15 0.65 4.95
C CYS A 128 -3.30 0.46 3.94
N GLY A 129 -3.69 -0.78 3.64
CA GLY A 129 -4.81 -1.08 2.75
C GLY A 129 -6.15 -0.52 3.25
N ASP A 130 -6.42 -0.67 4.55
CA ASP A 130 -7.63 -0.14 5.18
C ASP A 130 -7.69 1.41 5.09
N LEU A 131 -6.55 2.10 5.29
CA LEU A 131 -6.43 3.55 5.16
C LEU A 131 -6.58 4.03 3.72
N ILE A 132 -5.96 3.33 2.75
CA ILE A 132 -6.09 3.64 1.33
C ILE A 132 -7.56 3.54 0.94
N TYR A 133 -8.20 2.41 1.21
CA TYR A 133 -9.59 2.20 0.84
C TYR A 133 -10.52 3.21 1.53
N SER A 134 -10.31 3.51 2.81
CA SER A 134 -11.11 4.52 3.52
C SER A 134 -10.95 5.90 2.88
N GLY A 135 -9.72 6.32 2.54
CA GLY A 135 -9.49 7.59 1.85
C GLY A 135 -10.06 7.65 0.43
N LEU A 136 -10.14 6.51 -0.26
CA LEU A 136 -10.82 6.40 -1.55
C LEU A 136 -12.34 6.48 -1.41
N ARG A 137 -12.92 5.81 -0.40
CA ARG A 137 -14.37 5.76 -0.19
C ARG A 137 -14.92 7.07 0.37
N ASP A 138 -14.26 7.60 1.39
CA ASP A 138 -14.73 8.76 2.17
C ASP A 138 -14.19 10.08 1.61
N GLY A 139 -13.25 10.01 0.67
CA GLY A 139 -12.53 11.15 0.12
C GLY A 139 -11.28 11.49 0.94
N PHE A 140 -10.39 12.25 0.32
CA PHE A 140 -9.12 12.66 0.93
C PHE A 140 -8.76 14.08 0.52
N ARG A 141 -8.48 14.95 1.51
CA ARG A 141 -8.10 16.35 1.31
C ARG A 141 -9.01 17.13 0.34
N GLY A 142 -10.32 16.96 0.50
CA GLY A 142 -11.33 17.64 -0.33
C GLY A 142 -11.55 17.05 -1.71
N GLN A 143 -10.82 15.99 -2.08
CA GLN A 143 -11.04 15.24 -3.31
C GLN A 143 -11.86 13.98 -3.05
N THR A 144 -12.84 13.73 -3.90
CA THR A 144 -13.66 12.51 -3.89
C THR A 144 -13.22 11.55 -5.01
N PHE A 145 -13.51 10.26 -4.83
CA PHE A 145 -13.22 9.21 -5.81
C PHE A 145 -14.52 8.47 -6.13
N PRO A 146 -15.36 8.99 -7.03
CA PRO A 146 -16.74 8.55 -7.19
C PRO A 146 -16.89 7.12 -7.71
N LYS A 147 -15.85 6.55 -8.32
CA LYS A 147 -15.84 5.15 -8.79
C LYS A 147 -15.48 4.14 -7.69
N THR A 148 -15.03 4.59 -6.53
CA THR A 148 -14.71 3.69 -5.43
C THR A 148 -15.97 2.96 -5.00
N PRO A 149 -15.96 1.61 -4.98
CA PRO A 149 -17.13 0.84 -4.61
C PRO A 149 -17.46 1.00 -3.13
N GLN A 150 -18.72 0.76 -2.77
CA GLN A 150 -19.09 0.52 -1.38
C GLN A 150 -18.56 -0.86 -0.91
N PRO A 151 -18.38 -1.07 0.40
CA PRO A 151 -17.91 -2.35 0.91
C PRO A 151 -18.80 -3.51 0.47
N LEU A 152 -18.19 -4.62 0.03
CA LEU A 152 -18.91 -5.80 -0.41
C LEU A 152 -19.49 -6.56 0.79
N SER A 153 -20.81 -6.70 0.87
CA SER A 153 -21.46 -7.35 2.02
C SER A 153 -21.01 -8.80 2.20
N SER A 154 -20.43 -9.12 3.37
CA SER A 154 -20.09 -10.51 3.74
C SER A 154 -21.29 -11.43 3.97
N LYS A 155 -22.52 -10.88 3.97
CA LYS A 155 -23.74 -11.69 4.16
C LYS A 155 -24.23 -12.31 2.85
N LYS A 156 -24.04 -11.61 1.73
CA LYS A 156 -24.50 -12.03 0.41
C LYS A 156 -23.85 -11.17 -0.66
N PHE A 157 -23.13 -11.82 -1.57
CA PHE A 157 -22.71 -11.26 -2.85
C PHE A 157 -22.69 -12.35 -3.93
N ASN A 158 -22.75 -11.94 -5.19
CA ASN A 158 -22.54 -12.81 -6.35
C ASN A 158 -21.32 -12.36 -7.16
N ALA A 159 -20.96 -13.12 -8.21
CA ALA A 159 -19.80 -12.82 -9.04
C ALA A 159 -19.87 -11.42 -9.70
N ALA A 160 -21.05 -10.98 -10.13
CA ALA A 160 -21.24 -9.66 -10.72
C ALA A 160 -21.06 -8.52 -9.70
N ASP A 161 -21.49 -8.71 -8.44
CA ASP A 161 -21.24 -7.73 -7.37
C ASP A 161 -19.73 -7.58 -7.11
N LEU A 162 -19.01 -8.71 -7.09
CA LEU A 162 -17.56 -8.75 -6.93
C LEU A 162 -16.83 -8.11 -8.12
N GLU A 163 -17.21 -8.45 -9.35
CA GLU A 163 -16.66 -7.86 -10.58
C GLU A 163 -16.86 -6.34 -10.63
N ALA A 164 -18.07 -5.86 -10.33
CA ALA A 164 -18.38 -4.43 -10.32
C ALA A 164 -17.55 -3.69 -9.27
N GLY A 165 -17.39 -4.28 -8.09
CA GLY A 165 -16.57 -3.72 -7.03
C GLY A 165 -15.09 -3.66 -7.38
N LEU A 166 -14.53 -4.75 -7.93
CA LEU A 166 -13.16 -4.79 -8.42
C LEU A 166 -12.93 -3.75 -9.52
N ALA A 167 -13.85 -3.65 -10.48
CA ALA A 167 -13.78 -2.65 -11.55
C ALA A 167 -13.79 -1.21 -11.01
N GLY A 168 -14.58 -0.91 -9.99
CA GLY A 168 -14.60 0.41 -9.36
C GLY A 168 -13.29 0.76 -8.63
N CYS A 169 -12.77 -0.21 -7.85
CA CYS A 169 -11.52 -0.03 -7.12
C CYS A 169 -10.33 0.14 -8.09
N LEU A 170 -10.13 -0.82 -8.99
CA LEU A 170 -9.05 -0.81 -9.97
C LEU A 170 -9.18 0.34 -10.97
N GLY A 171 -10.41 0.67 -11.38
CA GLY A 171 -10.70 1.80 -12.26
C GLY A 171 -10.29 3.15 -11.67
N THR A 172 -10.33 3.29 -10.34
CA THR A 172 -9.81 4.49 -9.66
C THR A 172 -8.29 4.60 -9.80
N PHE A 173 -7.55 3.50 -9.64
CA PHE A 173 -6.10 3.47 -9.81
C PHE A 173 -5.68 3.77 -11.26
N GLU A 174 -6.39 3.19 -12.22
CA GLU A 174 -6.20 3.51 -13.64
C GLU A 174 -6.50 4.99 -13.90
N GLU A 175 -7.67 5.50 -13.47
CA GLU A 175 -8.09 6.89 -13.67
C GLU A 175 -7.16 7.92 -13.02
N LYS A 176 -6.50 7.57 -11.92
CA LYS A 176 -5.57 8.43 -11.17
C LYS A 176 -4.10 8.26 -11.55
N GLY A 177 -3.81 7.45 -12.56
CA GLY A 177 -2.49 7.40 -13.20
C GLY A 177 -1.51 6.47 -12.52
N PHE A 178 -2.00 5.64 -11.60
CA PHE A 178 -1.16 4.64 -10.95
C PHE A 178 -0.70 3.56 -11.92
N CYS A 179 -1.58 3.10 -12.81
CA CYS A 179 -1.26 2.06 -13.78
C CYS A 179 -1.77 2.43 -15.17
N ILE A 180 -1.28 1.74 -16.20
CA ILE A 180 -1.80 1.87 -17.57
C ILE A 180 -3.17 1.19 -17.64
N LYS A 181 -3.26 0.00 -17.03
CA LYS A 181 -4.49 -0.79 -17.01
C LYS A 181 -4.50 -1.72 -15.81
N ALA A 182 -5.66 -1.89 -15.19
CA ALA A 182 -5.87 -2.91 -14.17
C ALA A 182 -7.22 -3.59 -14.41
N ARG A 183 -7.24 -4.93 -14.43
CA ARG A 183 -8.46 -5.71 -14.70
C ARG A 183 -8.57 -6.93 -13.80
N ALA A 184 -9.80 -7.23 -13.40
CA ALA A 184 -10.15 -8.52 -12.83
C ALA A 184 -10.55 -9.51 -13.95
N SER A 185 -10.23 -10.78 -13.75
CA SER A 185 -10.60 -11.90 -14.61
C SER A 185 -10.81 -13.16 -13.77
N GLU A 186 -11.39 -14.21 -14.36
CA GLU A 186 -11.60 -15.50 -13.68
C GLU A 186 -12.39 -15.35 -12.37
N VAL A 187 -13.39 -14.46 -12.37
CA VAL A 187 -14.16 -14.15 -11.16
C VAL A 187 -15.21 -15.24 -10.93
N GLU A 188 -14.99 -16.02 -9.87
CA GLU A 188 -15.86 -17.08 -9.42
C GLU A 188 -16.34 -16.75 -8.00
N ALA A 189 -17.65 -16.77 -7.76
CA ALA A 189 -18.22 -16.57 -6.43
C ALA A 189 -19.21 -17.69 -6.08
N VAL A 190 -19.10 -18.24 -4.88
CA VAL A 190 -19.99 -19.27 -4.36
C VAL A 190 -21.06 -18.60 -3.48
N SER A 191 -22.31 -18.62 -3.95
CA SER A 191 -23.46 -17.99 -3.29
C SER A 191 -24.27 -18.96 -2.44
N ASP A 192 -23.63 -19.97 -1.82
CA ASP A 192 -24.26 -21.01 -0.99
C ASP A 192 -24.36 -20.65 0.50
N GLY A 193 -24.19 -19.36 0.83
CA GLY A 193 -24.10 -18.87 2.21
C GLY A 193 -22.68 -18.82 2.77
N SER A 194 -21.68 -19.40 2.09
CA SER A 194 -20.27 -19.30 2.48
C SER A 194 -19.56 -18.03 1.99
N CYS A 195 -20.13 -17.29 1.04
CA CYS A 195 -19.60 -16.03 0.50
C CYS A 195 -18.11 -16.11 0.10
N ARG A 196 -17.70 -17.25 -0.47
CA ARG A 196 -16.33 -17.48 -0.95
C ARG A 196 -16.19 -17.06 -2.40
N ALA A 197 -15.00 -16.63 -2.77
CA ALA A 197 -14.70 -16.25 -4.15
C ALA A 197 -13.24 -16.47 -4.53
N ARG A 198 -13.00 -16.59 -5.82
CA ARG A 198 -11.67 -16.57 -6.44
C ARG A 198 -11.68 -15.61 -7.61
N PHE A 199 -10.59 -14.91 -7.79
CA PHE A 199 -10.40 -14.02 -8.94
C PHE A 199 -8.92 -13.72 -9.15
N THR A 200 -8.61 -13.29 -10.37
CA THR A 200 -7.27 -12.87 -10.76
C THR A 200 -7.31 -11.39 -11.11
N VAL A 201 -6.38 -10.59 -10.59
CA VAL A 201 -6.18 -9.18 -11.01
C VAL A 201 -4.86 -9.06 -11.75
N THR A 202 -4.91 -8.50 -12.95
CA THR A 202 -3.72 -8.16 -13.75
C THR A 202 -3.55 -6.65 -13.79
N THR A 203 -2.38 -6.18 -13.37
CA THR A 203 -2.03 -4.76 -13.34
C THR A 203 -0.83 -4.50 -14.26
N GLU A 204 -1.05 -3.72 -15.31
CA GLU A 204 -0.08 -3.39 -16.35
C GLU A 204 0.48 -1.99 -16.15
N GLY A 205 1.81 -1.87 -16.23
CA GLY A 205 2.55 -0.63 -16.04
C GLY A 205 2.28 0.12 -14.72
N PRO A 206 2.23 -0.54 -13.54
CA PRO A 206 2.01 0.14 -12.26
C PRO A 206 3.17 1.06 -11.90
N ALA A 207 2.87 2.18 -11.24
CA ALA A 207 3.82 3.19 -10.75
C ALA A 207 4.78 2.64 -9.70
N SER A 208 4.52 1.44 -9.16
CA SER A 208 5.39 0.71 -8.24
C SER A 208 6.05 -0.53 -8.86
N LEU A 209 6.11 -0.63 -10.20
CA LEU A 209 6.61 -1.83 -10.88
C LEU A 209 8.05 -2.16 -10.44
N TRP A 210 8.95 -1.19 -10.47
CA TRP A 210 10.33 -1.46 -10.07
C TRP A 210 10.44 -1.69 -8.57
N SER A 211 9.74 -0.92 -7.75
CA SER A 211 9.79 -1.06 -6.30
C SER A 211 9.30 -2.42 -5.83
N VAL A 212 8.21 -2.94 -6.41
CA VAL A 212 7.71 -4.28 -6.07
C VAL A 212 8.77 -5.33 -6.41
N SER A 213 9.42 -5.21 -7.57
CA SER A 213 10.52 -6.10 -7.95
C SER A 213 11.73 -5.98 -7.03
N ALA A 214 12.14 -4.75 -6.68
CA ALA A 214 13.30 -4.47 -5.85
C ALA A 214 13.10 -4.90 -4.39
N LEU A 215 11.89 -4.72 -3.84
CA LEU A 215 11.51 -5.21 -2.51
C LEU A 215 11.57 -6.74 -2.47
N ARG A 216 10.99 -7.40 -3.48
CA ARG A 216 11.01 -8.86 -3.60
C ARG A 216 12.42 -9.42 -3.71
N SER A 217 13.28 -8.82 -4.55
CA SER A 217 14.67 -9.28 -4.70
C SER A 217 15.49 -9.08 -3.43
N ARG A 218 15.12 -8.12 -2.56
CA ARG A 218 15.75 -7.90 -1.25
C ARG A 218 15.14 -8.76 -0.13
N GLY A 219 14.22 -9.67 -0.45
CA GLY A 219 13.56 -10.53 0.53
C GLY A 219 12.65 -9.78 1.49
N VAL A 220 12.19 -8.58 1.12
CA VAL A 220 11.22 -7.82 1.92
C VAL A 220 9.86 -8.51 1.79
N GLN A 221 9.25 -8.85 2.93
CA GLN A 221 7.97 -9.57 2.97
C GLN A 221 6.78 -8.71 2.53
N MET A 222 6.95 -7.39 2.59
CA MET A 222 5.92 -6.43 2.24
C MET A 222 6.15 -5.87 0.84
N LEU A 223 5.08 -5.77 0.07
CA LEU A 223 5.13 -5.22 -1.28
C LEU A 223 4.22 -4.01 -1.36
N ASN A 224 4.68 -2.96 -2.05
CA ASN A 224 3.92 -1.73 -2.27
C ASN A 224 3.04 -1.82 -3.54
N ALA A 225 2.32 -2.94 -3.68
CA ALA A 225 1.26 -3.12 -4.66
C ALA A 225 -0.01 -2.43 -4.14
N TYR A 226 -0.05 -1.10 -4.23
CA TYR A 226 -1.09 -0.26 -3.59
C TYR A 226 -2.52 -0.59 -4.04
N ASP A 227 -2.70 -1.01 -5.29
CA ASP A 227 -3.97 -1.51 -5.83
C ASP A 227 -4.41 -2.80 -5.13
N ALA A 228 -3.50 -3.75 -4.93
CA ALA A 228 -3.78 -4.98 -4.19
C ALA A 228 -4.13 -4.66 -2.72
N LEU A 229 -3.39 -3.74 -2.08
CA LEU A 229 -3.70 -3.29 -0.71
C LEU A 229 -5.09 -2.67 -0.60
N ALA A 230 -5.48 -1.86 -1.59
CA ALA A 230 -6.81 -1.24 -1.63
C ALA A 230 -7.93 -2.26 -1.86
N VAL A 231 -7.72 -3.26 -2.73
CA VAL A 231 -8.67 -4.38 -2.93
C VAL A 231 -8.83 -5.18 -1.64
N GLU A 232 -7.74 -5.49 -0.93
CA GLU A 232 -7.81 -6.17 0.36
C GLU A 232 -8.57 -5.34 1.40
N GLY A 233 -8.29 -4.04 1.48
CA GLY A 233 -9.01 -3.10 2.36
C GLY A 233 -10.50 -3.00 2.05
N TRP A 234 -10.88 -2.99 0.76
CA TRP A 234 -12.27 -3.00 0.31
C TRP A 234 -13.01 -4.26 0.76
N LEU A 235 -12.43 -5.43 0.50
CA LEU A 235 -12.99 -6.73 0.93
C LEU A 235 -13.14 -6.76 2.46
N ARG A 236 -12.12 -6.32 3.20
CA ARG A 236 -12.12 -6.30 4.66
C ARG A 236 -13.15 -5.36 5.25
N ALA A 237 -13.35 -4.19 4.65
CA ALA A 237 -14.42 -3.26 5.05
C ALA A 237 -15.81 -3.89 4.88
N GLY A 238 -15.94 -4.85 3.97
CA GLY A 238 -17.12 -5.69 3.77
C GLY A 238 -17.29 -6.82 4.79
N GLY A 239 -16.27 -7.05 5.63
CA GLY A 239 -16.19 -8.18 6.56
C GLY A 239 -15.65 -9.46 5.92
N LEU A 240 -15.09 -9.39 4.71
CA LEU A 240 -14.53 -10.53 4.00
C LEU A 240 -13.05 -10.70 4.33
N GLN A 241 -12.64 -11.92 4.66
CA GLN A 241 -11.22 -12.27 4.75
C GLN A 241 -10.72 -12.70 3.38
N SER A 242 -9.51 -12.29 3.02
CA SER A 242 -8.91 -12.68 1.77
C SER A 242 -7.41 -12.90 1.91
N LYS A 243 -6.85 -13.62 0.95
CA LYS A 243 -5.41 -13.79 0.77
C LYS A 243 -5.12 -13.76 -0.73
N TYR A 244 -3.91 -13.36 -1.08
CA TYR A 244 -3.47 -13.39 -2.47
C TYR A 244 -1.99 -13.75 -2.60
N THR A 245 -1.63 -14.24 -3.77
CA THR A 245 -0.23 -14.30 -4.22
C THR A 245 0.00 -13.24 -5.28
N LEU A 246 1.24 -12.75 -5.39
CA LEU A 246 1.64 -11.79 -6.41
C LEU A 246 2.78 -12.39 -7.24
N ASP A 247 2.63 -12.40 -8.55
CA ASP A 247 3.66 -12.80 -9.51
C ASP A 247 4.02 -11.64 -10.43
N LEU A 248 5.32 -11.38 -10.59
CA LEU A 248 5.82 -10.33 -11.48
C LEU A 248 5.71 -10.79 -12.92
N THR A 249 5.34 -9.87 -13.81
CA THR A 249 5.42 -10.04 -15.27
C THR A 249 6.46 -9.07 -15.84
N ASN A 250 6.69 -9.14 -17.15
CA ASN A 250 7.64 -8.23 -17.82
C ASN A 250 7.20 -6.76 -17.75
N ASP A 251 5.90 -6.52 -17.62
CA ASP A 251 5.25 -5.22 -17.76
C ASP A 251 4.39 -4.83 -16.55
N GLY A 252 4.32 -5.67 -15.52
CA GLY A 252 3.34 -5.53 -14.46
C GLY A 252 3.44 -6.62 -13.40
N TYR A 253 2.29 -6.95 -12.81
CA TYR A 253 2.12 -8.11 -11.96
C TYR A 253 0.71 -8.66 -12.04
N VAL A 254 0.58 -9.93 -11.67
CA VAL A 254 -0.68 -10.65 -11.53
C VAL A 254 -0.85 -11.02 -10.07
N THR A 255 -2.02 -10.73 -9.51
CA THR A 255 -2.41 -11.20 -8.19
C THR A 255 -3.55 -12.21 -8.27
N ARG A 256 -3.42 -13.34 -7.58
CA ARG A 256 -4.46 -14.38 -7.54
C ARG A 256 -5.05 -14.45 -6.14
N TRP A 257 -6.36 -14.31 -6.05
CA TRP A 257 -7.08 -14.06 -4.80
C TRP A 257 -7.97 -15.23 -4.40
N GLU A 258 -8.04 -15.46 -3.10
CA GLU A 258 -9.03 -16.32 -2.46
C GLU A 258 -9.73 -15.53 -1.34
N VAL A 259 -11.05 -15.45 -1.41
CA VAL A 259 -11.93 -14.91 -0.36
C VAL A 259 -12.46 -16.08 0.46
N LEU A 260 -12.29 -16.01 1.78
CA LEU A 260 -12.42 -17.13 2.74
C LEU A 260 -13.77 -17.18 3.44
#